data_AF-E1ID62-F1
#
_entry.id   AF-E1ID62-F1
#
_cell.length_a   1.000
_cell.length_b   1.000
_cell.length_c   1.000
_cell.angle_alpha   90.00
_cell.angle_beta   90.00
_cell.angle_gamma   90.00
#
_symmetry.space_group_name_H-M   'P 1'
#
loop_
_entity.id
_entity.type
_entity.pdbx_description
1 polymer ?
#
loop_
_entity_poly.entity_id
_entity_poly.type
_entity_poly.pdbx_seq_one_letter_code
_entity_poly.pdbx_strand_id
1 'polypeptide(L)'
;MNNSGAIYIEHPDHHAVISELSRQMQARGFVAVERDPTDCDPRIMIPAKRLRHFLVMPAVAGWVVIWEDPGYFAERPLAQALAANLGRRAIWIEVSGNGVSWAYGHYDGSTTLDEQYSEVKVPYYGEYGSIFFAFNPEHTPEEFIAKFGLPYDSYDYARVVAGDLPAATGAVVHLAFEK
;
A
#
# COMPACT_ATOMS: atom_id res chain seq x y z
N MET A 1 -3.82 1.62 17.16
CA MET A 1 -3.62 2.57 16.06
C MET A 1 -2.94 1.77 14.97
N ASN A 2 -3.62 1.60 13.83
CA ASN A 2 -3.03 0.88 12.72
C ASN A 2 -2.14 1.87 11.95
N ASN A 3 -0.83 1.79 12.16
CA ASN A 3 0.14 2.67 11.51
C ASN A 3 0.55 2.12 10.14
N SER A 4 -0.34 1.42 9.44
CA SER A 4 0.00 0.75 8.19
C SER A 4 -0.46 1.53 6.97
N GLY A 5 0.50 1.87 6.12
CA GLY A 5 0.21 2.31 4.76
C GLY A 5 -0.29 1.13 3.94
N ALA A 6 -1.32 1.34 3.13
CA ALA A 6 -1.93 0.30 2.30
C ALA A 6 -2.55 0.89 1.03
N ILE A 7 -2.71 0.03 0.02
CA ILE A 7 -3.52 0.31 -1.16
C ILE A 7 -4.70 -0.66 -1.16
N TYR A 8 -5.90 -0.13 -1.27
CA TYR A 8 -7.13 -0.89 -1.43
C TYR A 8 -7.65 -0.70 -2.85
N ILE A 9 -7.95 -1.79 -3.54
CA ILE A 9 -8.53 -1.77 -4.89
C ILE A 9 -9.90 -2.43 -4.83
N GLU A 10 -10.94 -1.75 -5.34
CA GLU A 10 -12.28 -2.34 -5.43
C GLU A 10 -12.31 -3.34 -6.59
N HIS A 11 -11.95 -4.59 -6.29
CA HIS A 11 -11.92 -5.67 -7.25
C HIS A 11 -12.34 -7.00 -6.59
N PRO A 12 -13.21 -7.80 -7.23
CA PRO A 12 -13.61 -9.11 -6.68
C PRO A 12 -12.55 -10.19 -6.88
N ASP A 13 -11.55 -9.95 -7.72
CA ASP A 13 -10.51 -10.90 -8.10
C ASP A 13 -9.11 -10.33 -7.83
N HIS A 14 -8.45 -10.86 -6.82
CA HIS A 14 -7.09 -10.47 -6.45
C HIS A 14 -6.05 -10.87 -7.52
N HIS A 15 -6.32 -11.86 -8.39
CA HIS A 15 -5.40 -12.23 -9.46
C HIS A 15 -5.27 -11.14 -10.54
N ALA A 16 -6.36 -10.46 -10.87
CA ALA A 16 -6.32 -9.30 -11.75
C ALA A 16 -5.47 -8.17 -11.16
N VAL A 17 -5.60 -7.92 -9.85
CA VAL A 17 -4.81 -6.91 -9.13
C VAL A 17 -3.32 -7.31 -9.11
N ILE A 18 -2.99 -8.57 -8.85
CA ILE A 18 -1.62 -9.10 -8.90
C ILE A 18 -1.01 -8.93 -10.29
N SER A 19 -1.78 -9.24 -11.33
CA SER A 19 -1.32 -9.14 -12.73
C SER A 19 -1.01 -7.69 -13.10
N GLU A 20 -1.88 -6.77 -12.72
CA GLU A 20 -1.68 -5.34 -12.97
C GLU A 20 -0.53 -4.76 -12.13
N LEU A 21 -0.42 -5.13 -10.85
CA LEU A 21 0.71 -4.77 -9.99
C LEU A 21 2.04 -5.23 -10.61
N SER A 22 2.11 -6.49 -11.06
CA SER A 22 3.30 -7.04 -11.71
C SER A 22 3.65 -6.27 -12.99
N ARG A 23 2.65 -5.90 -13.79
CA ARG A 23 2.84 -5.09 -15.00
C ARG A 23 3.37 -3.70 -14.66
N GLN A 24 2.87 -3.06 -13.59
CA GLN A 24 3.38 -1.77 -13.13
C GLN A 24 4.85 -1.84 -12.69
N MET A 25 5.21 -2.88 -11.94
CA MET A 25 6.59 -3.07 -11.50
C MET A 25 7.54 -3.31 -12.68
N GLN A 26 7.14 -4.14 -13.66
CA GLN A 26 7.90 -4.37 -14.89
C GLN A 26 8.06 -3.09 -15.73
N ALA A 27 7.00 -2.29 -15.88
CA ALA A 27 7.06 -1.01 -16.59
C ALA A 27 8.05 -0.01 -15.96
N ARG A 28 8.31 -0.14 -14.65
CA ARG A 28 9.28 0.67 -13.89
C ARG A 28 10.71 0.10 -13.90
N GLY A 29 10.90 -1.01 -14.63
CA GLY A 29 12.19 -1.68 -14.81
C GLY A 29 12.55 -2.67 -13.71
N PHE A 30 11.59 -3.09 -12.88
CA PHE A 30 11.83 -4.16 -11.92
C PHE A 30 11.58 -5.53 -12.54
N VAL A 31 12.29 -6.54 -12.05
CA VAL A 31 12.08 -7.95 -12.40
C VAL A 31 11.55 -8.73 -11.20
N ALA A 32 10.64 -9.68 -11.45
CA ALA A 32 10.16 -10.56 -10.39
C ALA A 32 11.29 -11.47 -9.90
N VAL A 33 11.41 -11.63 -8.59
CA VAL A 33 12.44 -12.46 -7.93
C VAL A 33 11.81 -13.29 -6.83
N GLU A 34 12.44 -14.42 -6.50
CA GLU A 34 12.08 -15.20 -5.32
C GLU A 34 12.88 -14.68 -4.11
N ARG A 35 12.18 -14.17 -3.11
CA ARG A 35 12.75 -13.67 -1.85
C ARG A 35 11.85 -14.06 -0.70
N ASP A 36 12.41 -14.18 0.49
CA ASP A 36 11.60 -14.29 1.70
C ASP A 36 10.91 -12.93 1.97
N PRO A 37 9.64 -12.87 2.41
CA PRO A 37 8.97 -11.62 2.74
C PRO A 37 9.66 -10.82 3.85
N THR A 38 10.62 -11.41 4.59
CA THR A 38 11.46 -10.75 5.59
C THR A 38 12.80 -10.21 5.04
N ASP A 39 13.16 -10.50 3.79
CA ASP A 39 14.39 -10.00 3.13
C ASP A 39 14.20 -8.56 2.61
N CYS A 40 13.89 -7.63 3.51
CA CYS A 40 13.50 -6.26 3.15
C CYS A 40 14.71 -5.35 2.84
N ASP A 41 14.56 -4.45 1.86
CA ASP A 41 15.54 -3.37 1.64
C ASP A 41 15.53 -2.43 2.87
N PRO A 42 16.66 -2.19 3.54
CA PRO A 42 16.71 -1.36 4.75
C PRO A 42 16.35 0.10 4.48
N ARG A 43 16.32 0.52 3.21
CA ARG A 43 15.86 1.85 2.83
C ARG A 43 14.40 2.03 3.18
N ILE A 44 14.11 3.19 3.75
CA ILE A 44 12.75 3.58 4.11
C ILE A 44 12.04 4.21 2.91
N MET A 45 12.78 4.96 2.08
CA MET A 45 12.20 5.67 0.95
C MET A 45 11.85 4.72 -0.19
N ILE A 46 10.54 4.52 -0.42
CA ILE A 46 10.01 3.67 -1.50
C ILE A 46 10.67 3.92 -2.87
N PRO A 47 10.86 5.18 -3.34
CA PRO A 47 11.49 5.44 -4.64
C PRO A 47 12.97 5.01 -4.72
N ALA A 48 13.64 4.90 -3.58
CA ALA A 48 15.05 4.52 -3.49
C ALA A 48 15.25 3.01 -3.28
N LYS A 49 14.19 2.26 -2.94
CA LYS A 49 14.26 0.81 -2.75
C LYS A 49 14.59 0.11 -4.06
N ARG A 50 15.58 -0.77 -4.01
CA ARG A 50 15.95 -1.65 -5.12
C ARG A 50 15.19 -2.97 -5.09
N LEU A 51 14.83 -3.41 -3.88
CA LEU A 51 14.00 -4.57 -3.64
C LEU A 51 12.67 -4.11 -3.02
N ARG A 52 11.56 -4.51 -3.64
CA ARG A 52 10.20 -4.14 -3.26
C ARG A 52 9.39 -5.39 -2.98
N HIS A 53 8.74 -5.45 -1.83
CA HIS A 53 7.86 -6.55 -1.45
C HIS A 53 6.42 -6.07 -1.40
N PHE A 54 5.52 -6.95 -1.82
CA PHE A 54 4.07 -6.73 -1.76
C PHE A 54 3.40 -7.97 -1.19
N LEU A 55 2.47 -7.75 -0.27
CA LEU A 55 1.53 -8.76 0.21
C LEU A 55 0.15 -8.39 -0.33
N VAL A 56 -0.43 -9.27 -1.14
CA VAL A 56 -1.75 -9.08 -1.74
C VAL A 56 -2.73 -10.06 -1.12
N MET A 57 -3.79 -9.51 -0.54
CA MET A 57 -4.83 -10.29 0.12
C MET A 57 -5.88 -10.78 -0.86
N PRO A 58 -6.50 -11.94 -0.61
CA PRO A 58 -7.75 -12.32 -1.27
C PRO A 58 -8.81 -11.24 -1.11
N ALA A 59 -9.70 -11.15 -2.09
CA ALA A 59 -10.74 -10.14 -2.08
C ALA A 59 -11.74 -10.40 -0.94
N VAL A 60 -11.99 -9.37 -0.13
CA VAL A 60 -12.98 -9.39 0.96
C VAL A 60 -13.86 -8.17 0.84
N ALA A 61 -15.18 -8.37 0.92
CA ALA A 61 -16.18 -7.31 0.75
C ALA A 61 -16.00 -6.49 -0.55
N GLY A 62 -15.50 -7.13 -1.62
CA GLY A 62 -15.24 -6.48 -2.91
C GLY A 62 -13.93 -5.69 -2.99
N TRP A 63 -13.08 -5.75 -1.96
CA TRP A 63 -11.80 -5.05 -1.89
C TRP A 63 -10.63 -6.02 -1.83
N VAL A 64 -9.55 -5.68 -2.54
CA VAL A 64 -8.23 -6.30 -2.46
C VAL A 64 -7.30 -5.33 -1.75
N VAL A 65 -6.58 -5.81 -0.74
CA VAL A 65 -5.60 -5.02 0.02
C VAL A 65 -4.19 -5.39 -0.40
N ILE A 66 -3.36 -4.37 -0.58
CA ILE A 66 -1.95 -4.47 -0.88
C ILE A 66 -1.18 -3.75 0.23
N TRP A 67 -0.31 -4.48 0.92
CA TRP A 67 0.71 -3.89 1.78
C TRP A 67 2.06 -3.94 1.09
N GLU A 68 2.82 -2.85 1.20
CA GLU A 68 4.18 -2.73 0.69
C GLU A 68 5.16 -2.77 1.86
N ASP A 69 6.35 -3.32 1.67
CA ASP A 69 7.47 -3.13 2.61
C ASP A 69 8.04 -1.70 2.46
N PRO A 70 8.09 -0.86 3.52
CA PRO A 70 8.26 -1.19 4.94
C PRO A 70 7.00 -1.12 5.84
N GLY A 71 5.81 -1.32 5.30
CA GLY A 71 4.56 -1.46 6.05
C GLY A 71 3.94 -0.14 6.51
N TYR A 72 4.73 0.91 6.69
CA TYR A 72 4.28 2.27 7.02
C TYR A 72 3.85 3.07 5.78
N PHE A 73 4.42 2.75 4.62
CA PHE A 73 4.24 3.52 3.39
C PHE A 73 3.62 2.67 2.30
N ALA A 74 2.71 3.29 1.54
CA ALA A 74 2.22 2.78 0.27
C ALA A 74 2.49 3.83 -0.81
N GLU A 75 2.83 3.40 -2.02
CA GLU A 75 3.24 4.30 -3.08
C GLU A 75 2.02 4.93 -3.78
N ARG A 76 1.79 6.23 -3.54
CA ARG A 76 0.70 6.99 -4.19
C ARG A 76 0.64 6.82 -5.71
N PRO A 77 1.74 7.03 -6.49
CA PRO A 77 1.71 6.80 -7.94
C PRO A 77 1.34 5.38 -8.35
N LEU A 78 1.64 4.38 -7.52
CA LEU A 78 1.22 3.00 -7.78
C LEU A 78 -0.29 2.86 -7.62
N ALA A 79 -0.88 3.37 -6.53
CA ALA A 79 -2.33 3.34 -6.32
C ALA A 79 -3.10 4.00 -7.48
N GLN A 80 -2.65 5.18 -7.94
CA GLN A 80 -3.24 5.88 -9.09
C GLN A 80 -3.15 5.05 -10.38
N ALA A 81 -2.00 4.43 -10.64
CA ALA A 81 -1.81 3.60 -11.83
C ALA A 81 -2.68 2.34 -11.80
N LEU A 82 -2.79 1.69 -10.64
CA LEU A 82 -3.67 0.53 -10.45
C LEU A 82 -5.14 0.91 -10.71
N ALA A 83 -5.62 2.01 -10.12
CA ALA A 83 -6.97 2.52 -10.31
C ALA A 83 -7.29 2.77 -11.79
N ALA A 84 -6.41 3.54 -12.45
CA ALA A 84 -6.57 3.94 -13.85
C ALA A 84 -6.62 2.74 -14.80
N ASN A 85 -5.71 1.77 -14.62
CA ASN A 85 -5.60 0.65 -15.56
C ASN A 85 -6.61 -0.45 -15.32
N LEU A 86 -7.06 -0.64 -14.07
CA LEU A 86 -8.16 -1.56 -13.77
C LEU A 86 -9.54 -0.92 -14.06
N GLY A 87 -9.60 0.40 -14.22
CA GLY A 87 -10.87 1.13 -14.33
C GLY A 87 -11.71 0.96 -13.07
N ARG A 88 -11.06 0.99 -11.90
CA ARG A 88 -11.69 0.73 -10.60
C ARG A 88 -11.36 1.81 -9.60
N ARG A 89 -12.13 1.80 -8.51
CA ARG A 89 -11.82 2.62 -7.36
C ARG A 89 -10.60 2.09 -6.63
N ALA A 90 -9.79 3.03 -6.15
CA ALA A 90 -8.68 2.73 -5.27
C ALA A 90 -8.64 3.73 -4.11
N ILE A 91 -8.27 3.21 -2.94
CA ILE A 91 -7.94 4.00 -1.77
C ILE A 91 -6.45 3.81 -1.48
N TRP A 92 -5.73 4.91 -1.39
CA TRP A 92 -4.34 4.93 -0.90
C TRP A 92 -4.33 5.51 0.51
N ILE A 93 -3.60 4.86 1.40
CA ILE A 93 -3.34 5.34 2.77
C ILE A 93 -1.84 5.26 3.01
N GLU A 94 -1.26 6.35 3.53
CA GLU A 94 0.11 6.41 4.02
C GLU A 94 0.09 6.93 5.46
N VAL A 95 0.80 6.26 6.38
CA VAL A 95 0.79 6.64 7.80
C VAL A 95 2.22 6.83 8.29
N SER A 96 2.49 7.91 9.01
CA SER A 96 3.81 8.07 9.65
C SER A 96 3.98 7.10 10.80
N GLY A 97 5.22 6.66 11.09
CA GLY A 97 5.50 5.61 12.08
C GLY A 97 4.95 5.85 13.50
N ASN A 98 4.49 7.07 13.81
CA ASN A 98 3.85 7.41 15.09
C ASN A 98 2.32 7.55 15.01
N GLY A 99 1.70 7.38 13.84
CA GLY A 99 0.25 7.56 13.62
C GLY A 99 -0.24 9.01 13.67
N VAL A 100 0.65 9.96 13.98
CA VAL A 100 0.32 11.37 14.23
C VAL A 100 0.08 12.15 12.92
N SER A 101 0.64 11.69 11.80
CA SER A 101 0.44 12.29 10.48
C SER A 101 0.19 11.20 9.45
N TRP A 102 -0.72 11.44 8.53
CA TRP A 102 -1.13 10.47 7.53
C TRP A 102 -1.59 11.16 6.25
N ALA A 103 -1.61 10.45 5.15
CA ALA A 103 -2.06 10.94 3.87
C ALA A 103 -2.99 9.91 3.23
N TYR A 104 -3.86 10.39 2.35
CA TYR A 104 -4.74 9.50 1.60
C TYR A 104 -5.04 10.02 0.20
N GLY A 105 -5.56 9.11 -0.61
CA GLY A 105 -6.18 9.42 -1.89
C GLY A 105 -7.33 8.47 -2.18
N HIS A 106 -8.36 8.99 -2.83
CA HIS A 106 -9.51 8.27 -3.32
C HIS A 106 -9.63 8.51 -4.82
N TYR A 107 -9.48 7.44 -5.58
CA TYR A 107 -9.44 7.45 -7.03
C TYR A 107 -10.58 6.60 -7.58
N ASP A 108 -11.09 6.97 -8.76
CA ASP A 108 -12.02 6.17 -9.55
C ASP A 108 -11.55 6.16 -11.01
N GLY A 109 -10.94 5.05 -11.43
CA GLY A 109 -10.24 4.97 -12.69
C GLY A 109 -9.11 6.00 -12.74
N SER A 110 -9.09 6.83 -13.79
CA SER A 110 -8.12 7.90 -13.96
C SER A 110 -8.48 9.20 -13.22
N THR A 111 -9.59 9.21 -12.46
CA THR A 111 -10.11 10.41 -11.81
C THR A 111 -9.72 10.43 -10.34
N THR A 112 -9.14 11.53 -9.87
CA THR A 112 -8.96 11.79 -8.43
C THR A 112 -10.25 12.39 -7.88
N LEU A 113 -10.90 11.69 -6.95
CA LEU A 113 -12.12 12.15 -6.30
C LEU A 113 -11.82 13.00 -5.07
N ASP A 114 -10.83 12.56 -4.29
CA ASP A 114 -10.38 13.22 -3.07
C ASP A 114 -8.92 12.86 -2.82
N GLU A 115 -8.14 13.77 -2.26
CA GLU A 115 -6.72 13.53 -2.00
C GLU A 115 -6.17 14.54 -1.01
N GLN A 116 -5.52 14.05 0.05
CA GLN A 116 -4.92 14.89 1.07
C GLN A 116 -3.53 14.38 1.42
N TYR A 117 -2.53 15.18 1.09
CA TYR A 117 -1.13 14.92 1.40
C TYR A 117 -0.37 16.25 1.44
N SER A 118 0.72 16.29 2.19
CA SER A 118 1.77 17.30 2.00
C SER A 118 3.07 16.58 1.67
N GLU A 119 3.72 17.01 0.60
CA GLU A 119 5.06 16.54 0.30
C GLU A 119 6.05 17.22 1.24
N VAL A 120 6.74 16.44 2.06
CA VAL A 120 7.77 16.94 2.96
C VAL A 120 9.12 16.36 2.53
N LYS A 121 10.05 17.24 2.15
CA LYS A 121 11.43 16.87 1.85
C LYS A 121 12.21 16.84 3.15
N VAL A 122 12.60 15.65 3.61
CA VAL A 122 13.31 15.50 4.89
C VAL A 122 14.47 14.52 4.80
N PRO A 123 15.49 14.68 5.65
CA PRO A 123 16.31 13.57 6.06
C PRO A 123 15.50 12.68 7.01
N TYR A 124 15.18 11.45 6.61
CA TYR A 124 14.52 10.46 7.46
C TYR A 124 15.50 9.31 7.71
N TYR A 125 15.90 9.08 8.97
CA TYR A 125 16.92 8.09 9.35
C TYR A 125 18.23 8.14 8.52
N GLY A 126 18.64 9.32 8.06
CA GLY A 126 19.85 9.51 7.25
C GLY A 126 19.65 9.32 5.74
N GLU A 127 18.43 9.02 5.27
CA GLU A 127 18.06 9.03 3.86
C GLU A 127 17.45 10.38 3.46
N TYR A 128 17.80 10.88 2.28
CA TYR A 128 17.16 12.07 1.69
C TYR A 128 16.06 11.62 0.73
N GLY A 129 14.84 12.10 0.95
CA GLY A 129 13.70 11.79 0.09
C GLY A 129 12.51 12.71 0.32
N SER A 130 11.45 12.47 -0.44
CA SER A 130 10.13 13.05 -0.18
C SER A 130 9.25 11.99 0.46
N ILE A 131 8.62 12.34 1.57
CA ILE A 131 7.54 11.57 2.20
C ILE A 131 6.24 12.36 2.10
N PHE A 132 5.12 11.65 2.04
CA PHE A 132 3.81 12.28 1.85
C PHE A 132 3.02 12.17 3.15
N PHE A 133 3.02 13.25 3.93
CA PHE A 133 2.22 13.32 5.15
C PHE A 133 1.43 14.61 5.18
N ALA A 134 0.12 14.52 5.39
CA ALA A 134 -0.64 15.64 5.90
C ALA A 134 -0.86 15.45 7.41
N PHE A 135 -0.89 16.55 8.16
CA PHE A 135 -1.66 16.53 9.39
C PHE A 135 -3.11 16.66 8.95
N ASN A 136 -3.88 15.59 9.05
CA ASN A 136 -5.32 15.66 8.87
C ASN A 136 -5.99 15.71 10.25
N PRO A 137 -6.37 16.89 10.75
CA PRO A 137 -7.04 17.02 12.05
C PRO A 137 -8.51 16.59 11.99
N GLU A 138 -9.08 16.39 10.81
CA GLU A 138 -10.52 16.17 10.64
C GLU A 138 -10.92 14.70 10.79
N HIS A 139 -10.03 13.77 10.40
CA HIS A 139 -10.28 12.33 10.45
C HIS A 139 -9.03 11.54 10.84
N THR A 140 -9.21 10.36 11.45
CA THR A 140 -8.13 9.37 11.62
C THR A 140 -8.11 8.36 10.47
N PRO A 141 -6.99 7.64 10.24
CA PRO A 141 -6.96 6.52 9.28
C PRO A 141 -8.07 5.50 9.51
N GLU A 142 -8.39 5.20 10.77
CA GLU A 142 -9.43 4.24 11.14
C GLU A 142 -10.84 4.73 10.76
N GLU A 143 -11.15 6.03 10.98
CA GLU A 143 -12.42 6.62 10.57
C GLU A 143 -12.58 6.61 9.04
N PHE A 144 -11.47 6.83 8.32
CA PHE A 144 -11.46 6.77 6.87
C PHE A 144 -11.66 5.35 6.35
N ILE A 145 -10.96 4.36 6.93
CA ILE A 145 -11.16 2.93 6.65
C ILE A 145 -12.61 2.52 6.89
N ALA A 146 -13.18 2.92 8.03
CA ALA A 146 -14.56 2.62 8.40
C ALA A 146 -15.57 3.26 7.43
N LYS A 147 -15.34 4.52 7.00
CA LYS A 147 -16.19 5.23 6.04
C LYS A 147 -16.38 4.46 4.73
N PHE A 148 -15.34 3.76 4.26
CA PHE A 148 -15.38 2.97 3.02
C PHE A 148 -15.63 1.47 3.25
N GLY A 149 -15.74 1.02 4.50
CA GLY A 149 -15.90 -0.40 4.85
C GLY A 149 -14.72 -1.25 4.41
N LEU A 150 -13.50 -0.71 4.45
CA LEU A 150 -12.31 -1.42 3.97
C LEU A 150 -11.93 -2.56 4.94
N PRO A 151 -11.50 -3.73 4.43
CA PRO A 151 -11.14 -4.86 5.28
C PRO A 151 -9.77 -4.68 5.94
N TYR A 152 -9.48 -5.54 6.93
CA TYR A 152 -8.17 -5.66 7.58
C TYR A 152 -7.64 -4.38 8.27
N ASP A 153 -8.55 -3.60 8.84
CA ASP A 153 -8.29 -2.37 9.60
C ASP A 153 -7.30 -2.51 10.77
N SER A 154 -7.01 -3.73 11.21
CA SER A 154 -6.17 -4.08 12.36
C SER A 154 -4.89 -4.85 11.98
N TYR A 155 -4.60 -4.95 10.69
CA TYR A 155 -3.45 -5.67 10.13
C TYR A 155 -2.46 -4.74 9.45
N ASP A 156 -1.21 -5.16 9.46
CA ASP A 156 -0.07 -4.50 8.82
C ASP A 156 0.81 -5.58 8.15
N TYR A 157 1.81 -5.15 7.37
CA TYR A 157 2.73 -6.05 6.68
C TYR A 157 3.36 -7.08 7.63
N ALA A 158 3.84 -6.67 8.80
CA ALA A 158 4.56 -7.54 9.73
C ALA A 158 3.66 -8.63 10.34
N ARG A 159 2.42 -8.27 10.71
CA ARG A 159 1.41 -9.23 11.21
C ARG A 159 1.03 -10.26 10.15
N VAL A 160 0.92 -9.84 8.89
CA VAL A 160 0.63 -10.75 7.78
C VAL A 160 1.80 -11.73 7.58
N VAL A 161 3.04 -11.25 7.58
CA VAL A 161 4.24 -12.10 7.49
C VAL A 161 4.34 -13.07 8.67
N ALA A 162 3.95 -12.65 9.88
CA ALA A 162 3.91 -13.51 11.06
C ALA A 162 2.83 -14.61 10.99
N GLY A 163 1.89 -14.52 10.03
CA GLY A 163 0.80 -15.45 9.88
C GLY A 163 -0.36 -15.20 10.84
N ASP A 164 -0.49 -14.00 11.41
CA ASP A 164 -1.52 -13.63 12.40
C ASP A 164 -2.93 -13.45 11.79
N LEU A 165 -3.15 -13.93 10.57
CA LEU A 165 -4.38 -13.77 9.83
C LEU A 165 -5.49 -14.72 10.31
N PRO A 166 -6.77 -14.31 10.21
CA PRO A 166 -7.88 -15.20 10.45
C PRO A 166 -7.79 -16.42 9.51
N ALA A 167 -8.07 -17.63 10.02
CA ALA A 167 -7.95 -18.87 9.24
C ALA A 167 -8.79 -18.88 7.95
N ALA A 168 -9.87 -18.09 7.89
CA ALA A 168 -10.76 -17.98 6.74
C ALA A 168 -10.26 -17.04 5.63
N THR A 169 -9.10 -16.38 5.81
CA THR A 169 -8.61 -15.30 4.94
C THR A 169 -8.22 -15.76 3.54
N GLY A 170 -8.07 -17.08 3.32
CA GLY A 170 -7.53 -17.63 2.07
C GLY A 170 -6.02 -17.43 1.98
N ALA A 171 -5.43 -17.78 0.83
CA ALA A 171 -3.99 -17.71 0.62
C ALA A 171 -3.55 -16.27 0.30
N VAL A 172 -2.65 -15.72 1.12
CA VAL A 172 -1.96 -14.47 0.82
C VAL A 172 -0.95 -14.69 -0.29
N VAL A 173 -0.89 -13.77 -1.24
CA VAL A 173 0.14 -13.79 -2.30
C VAL A 173 1.25 -12.83 -1.93
N HIS A 174 2.47 -13.34 -1.80
CA HIS A 174 3.68 -12.53 -1.69
C HIS A 174 4.32 -12.36 -3.07
N LEU A 175 4.72 -11.13 -3.38
CA LEU A 175 5.45 -10.77 -4.59
C LEU A 175 6.71 -9.99 -4.19
N ALA A 176 7.83 -10.29 -4.83
CA ALA A 176 9.07 -9.54 -4.69
C ALA A 176 9.62 -9.12 -6.05
N PHE A 177 10.14 -7.89 -6.12
CA PHE A 177 10.63 -7.26 -7.35
C PHE A 177 11.96 -6.55 -7.11
N GLU A 178 12.95 -6.77 -7.98
CA GLU A 178 14.31 -6.21 -7.85
C GLU A 178 14.74 -5.36 -9.07
N LYS A 179 15.54 -4.31 -8.85
CA LYS A 179 16.07 -3.37 -9.86
C LYS A 179 17.60 -3.21 -9.83
#